data_AF-A0A1C5UFP9-F1
#
_entry.id   AF-A0A1C5UFP9-F1
#
_cell.length_a   1.000
_cell.length_b   1.000
_cell.length_c   1.000
_cell.angle_alpha   90.00
_cell.angle_beta   90.00
_cell.angle_gamma   90.00
#
_symmetry.space_group_name_H-M   'P 1'
#
loop_
_entity.id
_entity.type
_entity.pdbx_description
1 polymer ?
#
loop_
_entity_poly.entity_id
_entity_poly.type
_entity_poly.pdbx_seq_one_letter_code
_entity_poly.pdbx_strand_id
1 'polypeptide(L)'
;MSVLKSKRKPSQFEVFHHLNKVRKEVTDLLLRDFGYSKRKAAQRLEKKFSGRSYEELTDVEKEIYDHFRKQQEAFDTWFIEDERKAVVDCLRSIGEHVYTANSIYPTYYEELVERRVHQDLAIGQCYRLVQELQYAIETLPVDVNSFLKFGEDIQREIDLIKGWRKSDNKFKGAISATAANFANVNNNGNANNNNASNSNGVRPDFDTPIK
;
A
#
# COMPACT_ATOMS: atom_id res chain seq x y z
N MET A 1 19.95 1.19 31.68
CA MET A 1 18.53 0.78 31.82
C MET A 1 17.96 0.48 30.45
N SER A 2 17.44 -0.72 30.21
CA SER A 2 16.78 -1.06 28.93
C SER A 2 15.32 -0.62 28.97
N VAL A 3 14.86 0.13 27.97
CA VAL A 3 13.45 0.53 27.84
C VAL A 3 12.57 -0.72 27.73
N LEU A 4 11.42 -0.77 28.42
CA LEU A 4 10.47 -1.89 28.34
C LEU A 4 10.03 -2.12 26.89
N LYS A 5 9.90 -3.38 26.45
CA LYS A 5 9.56 -3.75 25.06
C LYS A 5 8.29 -3.04 24.55
N SER A 6 7.29 -2.88 25.40
CA SER A 6 6.03 -2.18 25.11
C SER A 6 6.18 -0.65 24.94
N LYS A 7 7.26 -0.06 25.45
CA LYS A 7 7.55 1.39 25.39
C LYS A 7 8.61 1.73 24.34
N ARG A 8 9.12 0.76 23.58
CA ARG A 8 10.13 0.99 22.53
C ARG A 8 9.45 1.49 21.27
N LYS A 9 10.05 2.49 20.62
CA LYS A 9 9.66 2.87 19.25
C LYS A 9 9.98 1.69 18.31
N PRO A 10 9.10 1.33 17.38
CA PRO A 10 9.38 0.29 16.41
C PRO A 10 10.62 0.66 15.58
N SER A 11 11.40 -0.36 15.21
CA SER A 11 12.55 -0.18 14.34
C SER A 11 12.10 0.33 12.98
N GLN A 12 12.91 1.13 12.30
CA GLN A 12 12.67 1.47 10.90
C GLN A 12 12.58 0.22 10.02
N PHE A 13 13.28 -0.85 10.40
CA PHE A 13 13.24 -2.13 9.70
C PHE A 13 11.96 -2.94 9.96
N GLU A 14 11.14 -2.56 10.95
CA GLU A 14 9.89 -3.25 11.28
C GLU A 14 8.90 -3.20 10.11
N VAL A 15 8.86 -2.09 9.35
CA VAL A 15 8.04 -1.96 8.13
C VAL A 15 8.33 -3.12 7.17
N PHE A 16 9.59 -3.34 6.82
CA PHE A 16 9.96 -4.38 5.85
C PHE A 16 9.76 -5.79 6.39
N HIS A 17 10.06 -6.01 7.68
CA HIS A 17 9.85 -7.32 8.30
C HIS A 17 8.36 -7.67 8.34
N HIS A 18 7.53 -6.72 8.77
CA HIS A 18 6.10 -6.88 8.87
C HIS A 18 5.45 -7.04 7.49
N LEU A 19 5.84 -6.23 6.49
CA LEU A 19 5.41 -6.40 5.11
C LEU A 19 5.69 -7.81 4.57
N ASN A 20 6.89 -8.34 4.80
CA ASN A 20 7.24 -9.69 4.37
C ASN A 20 6.40 -10.76 5.08
N LYS A 21 6.04 -10.56 6.35
CA LYS A 21 5.09 -11.42 7.06
C LYS A 21 3.71 -11.36 6.40
N VAL A 22 3.15 -10.15 6.20
CA VAL A 22 1.84 -9.95 5.55
C VAL A 22 1.81 -10.62 4.18
N ARG A 23 2.85 -10.45 3.36
CA ARG A 23 2.96 -11.08 2.04
C ARG A 23 2.86 -12.60 2.11
N LYS A 24 3.55 -13.24 3.06
CA LYS A 24 3.50 -14.70 3.24
C LYS A 24 2.11 -15.15 3.66
N GLU A 25 1.55 -14.52 4.69
CA GLU A 25 0.24 -14.92 5.22
C GLU A 25 -0.89 -14.72 4.20
N VAL A 26 -0.87 -13.61 3.45
CA VAL A 26 -1.85 -13.40 2.37
C VAL A 26 -1.64 -14.42 1.24
N THR A 27 -0.39 -14.75 0.89
CA THR A 27 -0.12 -15.81 -0.11
C THR A 27 -0.67 -17.17 0.35
N ASP A 28 -0.59 -17.49 1.65
CA ASP A 28 -1.17 -18.71 2.23
C ASP A 28 -2.71 -18.70 2.21
N LEU A 29 -3.34 -17.52 2.30
CA LEU A 29 -4.77 -17.37 2.06
C LEU A 29 -5.12 -17.61 0.59
N LEU A 30 -4.35 -17.03 -0.33
CA LEU A 30 -4.54 -17.22 -1.76
C LEU A 30 -4.41 -18.68 -2.17
N LEU A 31 -3.43 -19.41 -1.61
CA LEU A 31 -3.24 -20.84 -1.86
C LEU A 31 -4.50 -21.66 -1.53
N ARG A 32 -5.27 -21.22 -0.53
CA ARG A 32 -6.49 -21.88 -0.06
C ARG A 32 -7.77 -21.32 -0.70
N ASP A 33 -7.65 -20.72 -1.89
CA ASP A 33 -8.76 -20.11 -2.62
C ASP A 33 -9.55 -19.12 -1.74
N PHE A 34 -8.87 -18.26 -0.98
CA PHE A 34 -9.50 -17.31 -0.05
C PHE A 34 -10.29 -17.97 1.11
N GLY A 35 -10.10 -19.27 1.34
CA GLY A 35 -10.90 -20.04 2.29
C GLY A 35 -12.26 -20.48 1.72
N TYR A 36 -12.35 -20.64 0.39
CA TYR A 36 -13.56 -21.09 -0.31
C TYR A 36 -14.13 -22.36 0.33
N SER A 37 -15.42 -22.34 0.65
CA SER A 37 -16.11 -23.47 1.25
C SER A 37 -17.14 -24.05 0.31
N LYS A 38 -16.86 -25.25 -0.21
CA LYS A 38 -17.82 -26.05 -1.00
C LYS A 38 -19.14 -26.26 -0.25
N ARG A 39 -19.09 -26.40 1.07
CA ARG A 39 -20.29 -26.51 1.93
C ARG A 39 -21.12 -25.22 1.89
N LYS A 40 -20.49 -24.06 2.06
CA LYS A 40 -21.21 -22.77 1.98
C LYS A 40 -21.71 -22.50 0.56
N ALA A 41 -20.97 -22.91 -0.47
CA ALA A 41 -21.41 -22.83 -1.86
C ALA A 41 -22.68 -23.66 -2.10
N ALA A 42 -22.70 -24.91 -1.65
CA ALA A 42 -23.89 -25.77 -1.72
C ALA A 42 -25.09 -25.16 -0.98
N GLN A 43 -24.88 -24.67 0.25
CA GLN A 43 -25.94 -23.99 1.02
C GLN A 43 -26.46 -22.72 0.33
N ARG A 44 -25.58 -21.97 -0.34
CA ARG A 44 -25.97 -20.78 -1.13
C ARG A 44 -26.84 -21.18 -2.32
N LEU A 45 -26.54 -22.32 -2.95
CA LEU A 45 -27.34 -22.87 -4.05
C LEU A 45 -28.69 -23.41 -3.55
N GLU A 46 -28.72 -24.21 -2.48
CA GLU A 46 -29.96 -24.72 -1.86
C GLU A 46 -30.92 -23.59 -1.50
N LYS A 47 -30.41 -22.46 -0.98
CA LYS A 47 -31.22 -21.27 -0.70
C LYS A 47 -31.95 -20.71 -1.93
N LYS A 48 -31.40 -20.87 -3.15
CA LYS A 48 -32.10 -20.51 -4.40
C LYS A 48 -33.28 -21.44 -4.71
N PHE A 49 -33.28 -22.65 -4.16
CA PHE A 49 -34.34 -23.66 -4.31
C PHE A 49 -35.20 -23.80 -3.05
N SER A 50 -35.36 -22.71 -2.30
CA SER A 50 -36.15 -22.64 -1.05
C SER A 50 -35.60 -23.51 0.08
N GLY A 51 -34.30 -23.83 0.07
CA GLY A 51 -33.64 -24.64 1.09
C GLY A 51 -33.90 -26.15 0.97
N ARG A 52 -34.56 -26.59 -0.11
CA ARG A 52 -34.79 -28.02 -0.40
C ARG A 52 -33.49 -28.69 -0.82
N SER A 53 -33.30 -29.93 -0.37
CA SER A 53 -32.17 -30.75 -0.82
C SER A 53 -32.37 -31.22 -2.25
N TYR A 54 -31.29 -31.62 -2.92
CA TYR A 54 -31.35 -32.07 -4.32
C TYR A 54 -32.32 -33.25 -4.52
N GLU A 55 -32.43 -34.12 -3.52
CA GLU A 55 -33.29 -35.29 -3.53
C GLU A 55 -34.79 -34.94 -3.46
N GLU A 56 -35.12 -33.80 -2.85
CA GLU A 56 -36.49 -33.29 -2.70
C GLU A 56 -37.00 -32.55 -3.95
N LEU A 57 -36.14 -32.37 -4.95
CA LEU A 57 -36.46 -31.68 -6.21
C LEU A 57 -37.09 -32.63 -7.23
N THR A 58 -37.99 -32.09 -8.04
CA THR A 58 -38.49 -32.76 -9.25
C THR A 58 -37.38 -32.92 -10.30
N ASP A 59 -37.56 -33.81 -11.28
CA ASP A 59 -36.54 -34.05 -12.30
C ASP A 59 -36.19 -32.79 -13.11
N VAL A 60 -37.20 -31.96 -13.42
CA VAL A 60 -37.00 -30.66 -14.09
C VAL A 60 -36.23 -29.69 -13.19
N GLU A 61 -36.56 -29.63 -11.90
CA GLU A 61 -35.83 -28.79 -10.94
C GLU A 61 -34.38 -29.25 -10.74
N LYS A 62 -34.11 -30.56 -10.81
CA LYS A 62 -32.75 -31.12 -10.75
C LYS A 62 -31.91 -30.71 -11.95
N GLU A 63 -32.46 -30.75 -13.16
CA GLU A 63 -31.76 -30.26 -14.36
C GLU A 63 -31.39 -28.77 -14.24
N ILE A 64 -32.32 -27.96 -13.74
CA ILE A 64 -32.09 -26.52 -13.49
C ILE A 64 -31.04 -26.33 -12.39
N TYR A 65 -31.11 -27.11 -11.31
CA TYR A 65 -30.12 -27.10 -10.23
C TYR A 65 -28.72 -27.40 -10.75
N ASP A 66 -28.57 -28.46 -11.54
CA ASP A 66 -27.28 -28.86 -12.09
C ASP A 66 -26.72 -27.83 -13.06
N HIS A 67 -27.59 -27.15 -13.83
CA HIS A 67 -27.18 -26.03 -14.67
C HIS A 67 -26.63 -24.85 -13.85
N PHE A 68 -27.37 -24.40 -12.83
CA PHE A 68 -26.91 -23.30 -11.96
C PHE A 68 -25.67 -23.67 -11.18
N ARG A 69 -25.57 -24.92 -10.72
CA ARG A 69 -24.38 -25.43 -10.04
C ARG A 69 -23.15 -25.30 -10.93
N LYS A 70 -23.21 -25.78 -12.17
CA LYS A 70 -22.11 -25.68 -13.13
C LYS A 70 -21.73 -24.23 -13.42
N GLN A 71 -22.72 -23.34 -13.59
CA GLN A 71 -22.46 -21.92 -13.79
C GLN A 71 -21.76 -21.29 -12.57
N GLN A 72 -22.22 -21.60 -11.35
CA GLN A 72 -21.63 -21.08 -10.12
C GLN A 72 -20.20 -21.60 -9.93
N GLU A 73 -19.95 -22.90 -10.13
CA GLU A 73 -18.62 -23.49 -10.03
C GLU A 73 -17.64 -22.87 -11.05
N ALA A 74 -18.11 -22.62 -12.28
CA ALA A 74 -17.31 -21.96 -13.32
C ALA A 74 -17.02 -20.49 -12.95
N PHE A 75 -18.01 -19.75 -12.47
CA PHE A 75 -17.84 -18.37 -12.01
C PHE A 75 -16.87 -18.28 -10.84
N ASP A 76 -17.04 -19.11 -9.81
CA ASP A 76 -16.20 -19.12 -8.62
C ASP A 76 -14.74 -19.40 -9.00
N THR A 77 -14.50 -20.37 -9.89
CA THR A 77 -13.15 -20.71 -10.38
C THR A 77 -12.51 -19.53 -11.10
N TRP A 78 -13.22 -18.93 -12.05
CA TRP A 78 -12.74 -17.76 -12.79
C TRP A 78 -12.46 -16.58 -11.85
N PHE A 79 -13.38 -16.28 -10.94
CA PHE A 79 -13.25 -15.17 -10.01
C PHE A 79 -12.06 -15.35 -9.08
N ILE A 80 -11.87 -16.55 -8.50
CA ILE A 80 -10.73 -16.85 -7.63
C ILE A 80 -9.40 -16.61 -8.35
N GLU A 81 -9.30 -17.02 -9.62
CA GLU A 81 -8.08 -16.80 -10.41
C GLU A 81 -7.80 -15.33 -10.70
N ASP A 82 -8.84 -14.54 -10.99
CA ASP A 82 -8.72 -13.11 -11.27
C ASP A 82 -8.38 -12.33 -9.99
N GLU A 83 -9.11 -12.57 -8.92
CA GLU A 83 -8.95 -11.92 -7.62
C GLU A 83 -7.55 -12.19 -7.02
N ARG A 84 -7.02 -13.42 -7.22
CA ARG A 84 -5.63 -13.74 -6.85
C ARG A 84 -4.63 -12.81 -7.52
N LYS A 85 -4.82 -12.47 -8.80
CA LYS A 85 -3.92 -11.57 -9.53
C LYS A 85 -3.99 -10.17 -8.94
N ALA A 86 -5.20 -9.66 -8.74
CA ALA A 86 -5.42 -8.34 -8.14
C ALA A 86 -4.74 -8.21 -6.76
N VAL A 87 -4.90 -9.22 -5.89
CA VAL A 87 -4.28 -9.25 -4.55
C VAL A 87 -2.75 -9.36 -4.65
N VAL A 88 -2.21 -10.23 -5.51
CA VAL A 88 -0.76 -10.35 -5.71
C VAL A 88 -0.15 -9.05 -6.24
N ASP A 89 -0.85 -8.37 -7.14
CA ASP A 89 -0.39 -7.11 -7.70
C ASP A 89 -0.40 -6.00 -6.63
N CYS A 90 -1.40 -5.95 -5.75
CA CYS A 90 -1.36 -5.08 -4.57
C CYS A 90 -0.11 -5.35 -3.71
N LEU A 91 0.16 -6.61 -3.36
CA LEU A 91 1.33 -6.98 -2.55
C LEU A 91 2.67 -6.59 -3.21
N ARG A 92 2.75 -6.73 -4.53
CA ARG A 92 3.93 -6.32 -5.32
C ARG A 92 4.09 -4.80 -5.30
N SER A 93 3.03 -4.04 -5.55
CA SER A 93 3.05 -2.57 -5.53
C SER A 93 3.36 -2.00 -4.15
N ILE A 94 2.85 -2.58 -3.05
CA ILE A 94 3.25 -2.18 -1.69
C ILE A 94 4.76 -2.36 -1.52
N GLY A 95 5.28 -3.53 -1.91
CA GLY A 95 6.71 -3.83 -1.87
C GLY A 95 7.52 -2.82 -2.67
N GLU A 96 7.18 -2.62 -3.94
CA GLU A 96 7.83 -1.66 -4.83
C GLU A 96 7.95 -0.29 -4.16
N HIS A 97 6.83 0.30 -3.73
CA HIS A 97 6.86 1.63 -3.15
C HIS A 97 7.60 1.70 -1.82
N VAL A 98 7.49 0.68 -0.95
CA VAL A 98 8.24 0.62 0.32
C VAL A 98 9.74 0.55 0.08
N TYR A 99 10.20 -0.28 -0.85
CA TYR A 99 11.63 -0.42 -1.14
C TYR A 99 12.18 0.80 -1.90
N THR A 100 11.42 1.38 -2.84
CA THR A 100 11.81 2.62 -3.54
C THR A 100 11.89 3.82 -2.58
N ALA A 101 10.92 3.97 -1.66
CA ALA A 101 11.02 4.99 -0.61
C ALA A 101 12.27 4.80 0.26
N ASN A 102 12.67 3.55 0.51
CA ASN A 102 13.84 3.25 1.33
C ASN A 102 15.17 3.58 0.63
N SER A 103 15.25 3.37 -0.69
CA SER A 103 16.46 3.64 -1.48
C SER A 103 16.75 5.14 -1.64
N ILE A 104 15.75 6.01 -1.52
CA ILE A 104 15.92 7.46 -1.60
C ILE A 104 16.43 7.97 -0.25
N TYR A 105 17.70 8.35 -0.11
CA TYR A 105 18.19 9.02 1.10
C TYR A 105 18.11 10.54 0.92
N PRO A 106 17.23 11.28 1.63
CA PRO A 106 17.06 12.70 1.35
C PRO A 106 18.26 13.54 1.78
N THR A 107 18.92 14.14 0.79
CA THR A 107 19.99 15.13 0.92
C THR A 107 19.50 16.54 0.56
N TYR A 108 18.48 16.64 -0.28
CA TYR A 108 17.76 17.88 -0.60
C TYR A 108 16.23 17.69 -0.52
N TYR A 109 15.49 18.80 -0.66
CA TYR A 109 14.06 18.82 -0.34
C TYR A 109 13.23 17.95 -1.29
N GLU A 110 13.54 17.97 -2.58
CA GLU A 110 12.81 17.24 -3.60
C GLU A 110 12.96 15.72 -3.44
N GLU A 111 14.12 15.20 -3.02
CA GLU A 111 14.28 13.78 -2.64
C GLU A 111 13.40 13.42 -1.43
N LEU A 112 13.23 14.33 -0.46
CA LEU A 112 12.33 14.10 0.67
C LEU A 112 10.87 14.05 0.21
N VAL A 113 10.48 14.89 -0.76
CA VAL A 113 9.15 14.87 -1.37
C VAL A 113 8.93 13.57 -2.12
N GLU A 114 9.87 13.13 -2.95
CA GLU A 114 9.79 11.88 -3.70
C GLU A 114 9.66 10.66 -2.77
N ARG A 115 10.52 10.57 -1.74
CA ARG A 115 10.41 9.54 -0.69
C ARG A 115 9.02 9.54 -0.04
N ARG A 116 8.45 10.72 0.22
CA ARG A 116 7.11 10.88 0.80
C ARG A 116 6.01 10.37 -0.13
N VAL A 117 6.11 10.66 -1.43
CA VAL A 117 5.17 10.17 -2.45
C VAL A 117 5.13 8.66 -2.46
N HIS A 118 6.29 7.98 -2.48
CA HIS A 118 6.33 6.53 -2.42
C HIS A 118 5.73 5.97 -1.12
N GLN A 119 5.99 6.60 0.04
CA GLN A 119 5.34 6.20 1.30
C GLN A 119 3.81 6.35 1.26
N ASP A 120 3.30 7.42 0.64
CA ASP A 120 1.87 7.65 0.47
C ASP A 120 1.24 6.66 -0.51
N LEU A 121 1.91 6.35 -1.61
CA LEU A 121 1.49 5.32 -2.56
C LEU A 121 1.46 3.93 -1.89
N ALA A 122 2.47 3.58 -1.09
CA ALA A 122 2.47 2.33 -0.33
C ALA A 122 1.25 2.21 0.61
N ILE A 123 0.90 3.29 1.32
CA ILE A 123 -0.31 3.34 2.16
C ILE A 123 -1.57 3.15 1.30
N GLY A 124 -1.66 3.82 0.15
CA GLY A 124 -2.76 3.66 -0.80
C GLY A 124 -2.92 2.21 -1.27
N GLN A 125 -1.81 1.55 -1.56
CA GLN A 125 -1.79 0.14 -1.96
C GLN A 125 -2.21 -0.81 -0.83
N CYS A 126 -1.87 -0.51 0.43
CA CYS A 126 -2.40 -1.25 1.58
C CYS A 126 -3.93 -1.11 1.67
N TYR A 127 -4.49 0.08 1.46
CA TYR A 127 -5.94 0.25 1.43
C TYR A 127 -6.59 -0.48 0.25
N ARG A 128 -5.95 -0.46 -0.93
CA ARG A 128 -6.43 -1.23 -2.09
C ARG A 128 -6.47 -2.73 -1.76
N LEU A 129 -5.43 -3.27 -1.14
CA LEU A 129 -5.39 -4.66 -0.68
C LEU A 129 -6.55 -5.00 0.28
N VAL A 130 -6.89 -4.11 1.21
CA VAL A 130 -8.06 -4.32 2.10
C VAL A 130 -9.35 -4.40 1.27
N GLN A 131 -9.50 -3.56 0.25
CA GLN A 131 -10.69 -3.56 -0.61
C GLN A 131 -10.80 -4.82 -1.46
N GLU A 132 -9.72 -5.30 -2.08
CA GLU A 132 -9.71 -6.56 -2.83
C GLU A 132 -10.10 -7.74 -1.90
N LEU A 133 -9.51 -7.80 -0.70
CA LEU A 133 -9.88 -8.84 0.27
C LEU A 133 -11.36 -8.74 0.71
N GLN A 134 -11.90 -7.52 0.86
CA GLN A 134 -13.32 -7.32 1.17
C GLN A 134 -14.21 -7.77 0.00
N TYR A 135 -13.80 -7.50 -1.23
CA TYR A 135 -14.53 -7.92 -2.43
C TYR A 135 -14.57 -9.45 -2.56
N ALA A 136 -13.46 -10.12 -2.23
CA ALA A 136 -13.43 -11.58 -2.13
C ALA A 136 -14.40 -12.12 -1.07
N ILE A 137 -14.51 -11.48 0.09
CA ILE A 137 -15.45 -11.86 1.17
C ILE A 137 -16.91 -11.74 0.70
N GLU A 138 -17.24 -10.66 0.01
CA GLU A 138 -18.61 -10.38 -0.44
C GLU A 138 -19.03 -11.29 -1.59
N THR A 139 -18.09 -11.67 -2.45
CA THR A 139 -18.37 -12.45 -3.65
C THR A 139 -18.35 -13.95 -3.39
N LEU A 140 -17.33 -14.46 -2.68
CA LEU A 140 -17.10 -15.90 -2.53
C LEU A 140 -17.79 -16.48 -1.29
N PRO A 141 -18.13 -17.78 -1.30
CA PRO A 141 -18.66 -18.49 -0.13
C PRO A 141 -17.54 -18.81 0.88
N VAL A 142 -16.99 -17.78 1.52
CA VAL A 142 -15.86 -17.86 2.48
C VAL A 142 -16.31 -17.63 3.91
N ASP A 143 -15.39 -17.78 4.87
CA ASP A 143 -15.61 -17.41 6.26
C ASP A 143 -15.04 -16.04 6.59
N VAL A 144 -15.92 -15.06 6.85
CA VAL A 144 -15.56 -13.67 7.14
C VAL A 144 -14.56 -13.57 8.31
N ASN A 145 -14.73 -14.42 9.33
CA ASN A 145 -13.84 -14.41 10.50
C ASN A 145 -12.39 -14.75 10.15
N SER A 146 -12.15 -15.50 9.07
CA SER A 146 -10.79 -15.80 8.60
C SER A 146 -10.07 -14.57 8.06
N PHE A 147 -10.80 -13.48 7.75
CA PHE A 147 -10.24 -12.25 7.17
C PHE A 147 -9.86 -11.19 8.21
N LEU A 148 -10.41 -11.25 9.42
CA LEU A 148 -10.21 -10.25 10.47
C LEU A 148 -8.73 -10.00 10.77
N LYS A 149 -7.96 -11.09 10.90
CA LYS A 149 -6.51 -11.02 11.13
C LYS A 149 -5.78 -10.26 10.02
N PHE A 150 -6.17 -10.46 8.75
CA PHE A 150 -5.53 -9.76 7.63
C PHE A 150 -5.83 -8.27 7.66
N GLY A 151 -7.07 -7.88 7.98
CA GLY A 151 -7.42 -6.48 8.18
C GLY A 151 -6.57 -5.81 9.27
N GLU A 152 -6.39 -6.48 10.41
CA GLU A 152 -5.55 -6.00 11.51
C GLU A 152 -4.06 -5.89 11.13
N ASP A 153 -3.51 -6.92 10.48
CA ASP A 153 -2.11 -6.92 10.04
C ASP A 153 -1.87 -5.85 8.96
N ILE A 154 -2.78 -5.67 7.99
CA ILE A 154 -2.64 -4.60 6.98
C ILE A 154 -2.75 -3.22 7.62
N GLN A 155 -3.66 -3.03 8.58
CA GLN A 155 -3.76 -1.76 9.32
C GLN A 155 -2.49 -1.47 10.11
N ARG A 156 -1.89 -2.50 10.72
CA ARG A 156 -0.59 -2.39 11.39
C ARG A 156 0.51 -1.97 10.42
N GLU A 157 0.54 -2.52 9.21
CA GLU A 157 1.50 -2.11 8.17
C GLU A 157 1.34 -0.62 7.80
N ILE A 158 0.10 -0.15 7.64
CA ILE A 158 -0.21 1.26 7.39
C ILE A 158 0.35 2.15 8.51
N ASP A 159 0.15 1.75 9.77
CA ASP A 159 0.61 2.52 10.93
C ASP A 159 2.14 2.55 11.05
N LEU A 160 2.82 1.46 10.67
CA LEU A 160 4.28 1.41 10.57
C LEU A 160 4.80 2.39 9.50
N ILE A 161 4.18 2.42 8.31
CA ILE A 161 4.57 3.36 7.23
C ILE A 161 4.28 4.81 7.66
N LYS A 162 3.15 5.09 8.31
CA LYS A 162 2.85 6.43 8.88
C LYS A 162 3.86 6.83 9.96
N GLY A 163 4.27 5.88 10.82
CA GLY A 163 5.32 6.09 11.81
C GLY A 163 6.67 6.43 11.17
N TRP A 164 7.03 5.71 10.11
CA TRP A 164 8.23 5.98 9.31
C TRP A 164 8.19 7.38 8.70
N ARG A 165 7.07 7.77 8.06
CA ARG A 165 6.86 9.14 7.55
C ARG A 165 7.12 10.21 8.60
N LYS A 166 6.59 10.02 9.81
CA LYS A 166 6.77 10.95 10.93
C LYS A 166 8.23 11.04 11.35
N SER A 167 8.97 9.93 11.34
CA SER A 167 10.40 9.91 11.67
C SER A 167 11.25 10.66 10.63
N ASP A 168 10.84 10.67 9.37
CA ASP A 168 11.53 11.37 8.28
C ASP A 168 11.43 12.90 8.39
N ASN A 169 10.60 13.45 9.29
CA ASN A 169 10.58 14.90 9.55
C ASN A 169 11.93 15.43 10.05
N LYS A 170 12.82 14.58 10.56
CA LYS A 170 14.21 14.95 10.90
C LYS A 170 15.00 15.50 9.70
N PHE A 171 14.72 15.02 8.49
CA PHE A 171 15.40 15.47 7.28
C PHE A 171 15.08 16.94 6.95
N LYS A 172 13.85 17.40 7.27
CA LYS A 172 13.48 18.82 7.08
C LYS A 172 14.38 19.78 7.85
N GLY A 173 14.74 19.42 9.08
CA GLY A 173 15.65 20.22 9.91
C GLY A 173 17.07 20.27 9.34
N ALA A 174 17.59 19.11 8.90
CA ALA A 174 18.93 19.01 8.33
C ALA A 174 19.07 19.76 6.99
N ILE A 175 18.09 19.62 6.09
CA ILE A 175 18.09 20.28 4.78
C ILE A 175 17.96 21.80 4.94
N SER A 176 17.07 22.27 5.83
CA SER A 176 16.89 23.70 6.11
C SER A 176 18.14 24.37 6.70
N ALA A 177 18.82 23.70 7.64
CA ALA A 177 20.07 24.20 8.21
C ALA A 177 21.17 24.33 7.14
N THR A 178 21.21 23.42 6.17
CA THR A 178 22.18 23.47 5.06
C THR A 178 21.92 24.69 4.16
N ALA A 179 20.67 24.96 3.80
CA ALA A 179 20.30 26.16 3.04
C ALA A 179 20.59 27.47 3.79
N ALA A 180 20.31 27.52 5.10
CA ALA A 180 20.63 28.67 5.95
C ALA A 180 22.15 28.89 6.08
N ASN A 181 22.94 27.81 6.12
CA ASN A 181 24.40 27.89 6.14
C ASN A 181 24.99 28.40 4.81
N PHE A 182 24.39 28.05 3.65
CA PHE A 182 24.76 28.63 2.36
C PHE A 182 24.33 30.10 2.22
N ALA A 183 23.27 30.53 2.88
CA ALA A 183 22.91 31.94 2.97
C ALA A 183 23.87 32.77 3.86
N ASN A 184 24.69 32.11 4.69
CA ASN A 184 25.56 32.76 5.67
C ASN A 184 27.05 32.80 5.28
N VAL A 185 27.41 32.48 4.04
CA VAL A 185 28.80 32.63 3.55
C VAL A 185 29.06 34.04 3.01
N ASN A 186 29.12 35.01 3.92
CA ASN A 186 30.32 35.84 4.01
C ASN A 186 30.74 35.91 5.47
N ASN A 187 32.04 35.73 5.73
CA ASN A 187 32.61 35.69 7.07
C ASN A 187 32.63 37.09 7.75
N ASN A 188 31.69 37.98 7.36
CA ASN A 188 31.52 39.34 7.86
C ASN A 188 30.08 39.62 8.32
N GLY A 189 29.22 38.59 8.38
CA GLY A 189 27.88 38.70 8.97
C GLY A 189 26.94 39.67 8.26
N ASN A 190 27.18 39.98 6.97
CA ASN A 190 26.33 40.88 6.21
C ASN A 190 25.55 40.11 5.14
N ALA A 191 24.28 39.79 5.42
CA ALA A 191 23.36 39.31 4.39
C ALA A 191 23.05 40.49 3.45
N ASN A 192 23.74 40.55 2.30
CA ASN A 192 23.46 41.58 1.29
C ASN A 192 22.10 41.30 0.64
N ASN A 193 21.04 41.89 1.18
CA ASN A 193 19.69 41.87 0.63
C ASN A 193 19.53 42.78 -0.62
N ASN A 194 20.60 43.43 -1.11
CA ASN A 194 20.52 44.37 -2.24
C ASN A 194 20.79 43.76 -3.61
N ASN A 195 20.92 42.44 -3.76
CA ASN A 195 21.10 41.82 -5.08
C ASN A 195 19.95 40.91 -5.55
N ALA A 196 18.86 40.77 -4.78
CA ALA A 196 17.67 40.04 -5.22
C ALA A 196 16.63 40.93 -5.95
N SER A 197 16.85 42.25 -6.00
CA SER A 197 16.01 43.20 -6.72
C SER A 197 16.89 44.23 -7.45
N ASN A 198 17.59 43.81 -8.50
CA ASN A 198 17.93 44.77 -9.55
C ASN A 198 16.88 44.64 -10.66
N SER A 199 16.12 45.71 -10.91
CA SER A 199 15.13 45.77 -11.99
C SER A 199 15.76 45.87 -13.38
N ASN A 200 17.01 45.43 -13.56
CA ASN A 200 17.69 45.38 -14.85
C ASN A 200 18.20 43.96 -15.06
N GLY A 201 17.29 43.11 -15.56
CA GLY A 201 17.65 41.85 -16.18
C GLY A 201 18.54 42.08 -17.41
N VAL A 202 19.60 41.27 -17.48
CA VAL A 202 20.35 40.83 -18.68
C VAL A 202 20.74 41.90 -19.72
N ARG A 203 22.06 42.16 -19.83
CA ARG A 203 22.75 42.03 -21.13
C ARG A 203 24.28 41.96 -20.96
N PRO A 204 24.96 40.96 -21.54
CA PRO A 204 26.40 41.01 -21.76
C PRO A 204 26.64 41.73 -23.08
N ASP A 205 27.00 43.01 -23.06
CA ASP A 205 27.49 43.70 -24.26
C ASP A 205 29.01 43.90 -24.12
N PHE A 206 29.74 43.18 -24.97
CA PHE A 206 31.13 43.47 -25.31
C PHE A 206 31.16 44.80 -26.05
N ASP A 207 31.95 45.77 -25.59
CA ASP A 207 32.52 46.80 -26.46
C ASP A 207 33.70 47.50 -25.75
N THR A 208 34.90 47.05 -26.07
CA THR A 208 36.12 47.85 -25.96
C THR A 208 36.26 48.73 -27.19
N PRO A 209 36.44 50.06 -27.07
CA PRO A 209 37.13 50.83 -28.07
C PRO A 209 38.60 51.00 -27.66
N ILE A 210 39.46 50.48 -28.52
CA ILE A 210 40.89 50.79 -28.59
C ILE A 210 41.08 52.30 -28.72
N LYS A 211 41.93 52.89 -27.87
CA LYS A 211 42.94 53.90 -28.24
C LYS A 211 44.07 53.89 -27.21
#